data_AF-A0A382EYQ9-F1
#
_entry.id   AF-A0A382EYQ9-F1
#
_cell.length_a   1.000
_cell.length_b   1.000
_cell.length_c   1.000
_cell.angle_alpha   90.00
_cell.angle_beta   90.00
_cell.angle_gamma   90.00
#
_symmetry.space_group_name_H-M   'P 1'
#
loop_
_entity.id
_entity.type
_entity.pdbx_description
1 polymer ?
#
loop_
_entity_poly.entity_id
_entity_poly.type
_entity_poly.pdbx_seq_one_letter_code
_entity_poly.pdbx_strand_id
1 'polypeptide(L)'
;MKKYHPFSEKIVDILVRKVNNDNRHFFRILTGYYLSKVASMMRCNIQTNDRDVIPVNTYVLNLMVSGTGKGHSTNILEREFVAHFKKEFLNNIFPRKAEENIQTLAQERSQARLNNGQSILPLNEEYEIQLDKFQRHFDRLGELAFSFDSGTSPAVKQMREKLLLASAGSMNLELDEVGSHISANTDVLNTFLELYDVGLVKQKLIKNTVENIRSEELPGNTPTNLMMFGTPTKLLDGGRVEDEFRQFLETGYARRLLFGYTVDSHRTKYASAQERYQQMIDVNLAKDMLAIQQTFTNFAKRPFNPVLQMSEANSVYLIQYQMKCEEAADDMKDHMSIHKAEMSHRYYKAIKLAGAYTFADNSTEITQDHLDYAISVVEDSGEAFHTLMRKQGPYERLAHYLADCDNDVTQHELMEELPFYKGSEAQRKDLM
;
A
#
# COMPACT_ATOMS: atom_id res chain seq x y z
N MET A 1 -5.52 5.08 -26.56
CA MET A 1 -6.03 3.89 -25.85
C MET A 1 -5.11 3.69 -24.64
N LYS A 2 -5.65 3.55 -23.42
CA LYS A 2 -4.83 3.35 -22.20
C LYS A 2 -3.99 2.08 -22.33
N LYS A 3 -2.72 2.12 -21.91
CA LYS A 3 -1.77 0.99 -22.01
C LYS A 3 -1.46 0.53 -20.59
N TYR A 4 -1.50 -0.78 -20.33
CA TYR A 4 -1.24 -1.34 -18.99
C TYR A 4 -0.05 -2.30 -19.03
N HIS A 5 0.60 -2.48 -17.88
CA HIS A 5 1.81 -3.29 -17.77
C HIS A 5 1.55 -4.76 -18.16
N PRO A 6 2.25 -5.34 -19.15
CA PRO A 6 1.92 -6.65 -19.69
C PRO A 6 1.93 -7.78 -18.65
N PHE A 7 2.92 -7.81 -17.75
CA PHE A 7 2.96 -8.82 -16.69
C PHE A 7 1.84 -8.61 -15.66
N SER A 8 1.48 -7.36 -15.37
CA SER A 8 0.37 -7.06 -14.46
C SER A 8 -0.96 -7.50 -15.07
N GLU A 9 -1.17 -7.25 -16.36
CA GLU A 9 -2.40 -7.65 -17.05
C GLU A 9 -2.56 -9.17 -17.13
N LYS A 10 -1.47 -9.94 -17.26
CA LYS A 10 -1.55 -11.41 -17.17
C LYS A 10 -2.09 -11.87 -15.81
N ILE A 11 -1.65 -11.25 -14.72
CA ILE A 11 -2.18 -11.53 -13.38
C ILE A 11 -3.66 -11.14 -13.28
N VAL A 12 -4.02 -9.95 -13.79
CA VAL A 12 -5.41 -9.48 -13.82
C VAL A 12 -6.31 -10.42 -14.61
N ASP A 13 -5.86 -10.93 -15.76
CA ASP A 13 -6.61 -11.90 -16.56
C ASP A 13 -6.89 -13.20 -15.80
N ILE A 14 -5.92 -13.68 -15.03
CA ILE A 14 -6.10 -14.85 -14.16
C ILE A 14 -7.13 -14.57 -13.07
N LEU A 15 -7.04 -13.40 -12.41
CA LEU A 15 -7.96 -13.00 -11.36
C LEU A 15 -9.39 -12.88 -11.90
N VAL A 16 -9.59 -12.23 -13.05
CA VAL A 16 -10.90 -12.12 -13.71
C VAL A 16 -11.52 -13.50 -13.94
N ARG A 17 -10.73 -14.44 -14.47
CA ARG A 17 -11.19 -15.81 -14.76
C ARG A 17 -11.49 -16.62 -13.51
N LYS A 18 -10.59 -16.61 -12.52
CA LYS A 18 -10.75 -17.40 -11.27
C LYS A 18 -11.87 -16.85 -10.38
N VAL A 19 -12.00 -15.53 -10.32
CA VAL A 19 -12.98 -14.85 -9.47
C VAL A 19 -14.35 -14.73 -10.16
N ASN A 20 -14.39 -14.85 -11.49
CA ASN A 20 -15.58 -14.64 -12.32
C ASN A 20 -16.18 -13.24 -12.10
N ASN A 21 -15.31 -12.24 -12.15
CA ASN A 21 -15.64 -10.83 -12.00
C ASN A 21 -14.81 -10.04 -13.02
N ASP A 22 -15.44 -9.16 -13.80
CA ASP A 22 -14.77 -8.40 -14.86
C ASP A 22 -14.26 -7.02 -14.43
N ASN A 23 -14.28 -6.71 -13.12
CA ASN A 23 -13.70 -5.48 -12.59
C ASN A 23 -12.16 -5.52 -12.61
N ARG A 24 -11.61 -5.23 -13.80
CA ARG A 24 -10.16 -5.22 -14.04
C ARG A 24 -9.44 -4.15 -13.23
N HIS A 25 -10.04 -2.97 -13.05
CA HIS A 25 -9.41 -1.86 -12.32
C HIS A 25 -9.13 -2.25 -10.87
N PHE A 26 -10.11 -2.83 -10.18
CA PHE A 26 -9.95 -3.37 -8.83
C PHE A 26 -8.76 -4.35 -8.75
N PHE A 27 -8.65 -5.27 -9.72
CA PHE A 27 -7.54 -6.23 -9.76
C PHE A 27 -6.19 -5.60 -10.14
N ARG A 28 -6.18 -4.53 -10.95
CA ARG A 28 -4.96 -3.77 -11.27
C ARG A 28 -4.40 -3.06 -10.05
N ILE A 29 -5.25 -2.41 -9.26
CA ILE A 29 -4.88 -1.76 -8.00
C ILE A 29 -4.30 -2.80 -7.03
N LEU A 30 -5.00 -3.93 -6.88
CA LEU A 30 -4.54 -5.04 -6.03
C LEU A 30 -3.19 -5.60 -6.50
N THR A 31 -3.03 -5.82 -7.80
CA THR A 31 -1.77 -6.34 -8.38
C THR A 31 -0.63 -5.32 -8.21
N GLY A 32 -0.88 -4.04 -8.47
CA GLY A 32 0.08 -2.95 -8.27
C GLY A 32 0.58 -2.85 -6.83
N TYR A 33 -0.30 -3.04 -5.84
CA TYR A 33 0.08 -3.14 -4.43
C TYR A 33 1.07 -4.27 -4.18
N TYR A 34 0.76 -5.50 -4.63
CA TYR A 34 1.64 -6.66 -4.37
C TYR A 34 2.97 -6.59 -5.11
N LEU A 35 3.01 -6.04 -6.31
CA LEU A 35 4.28 -5.79 -7.02
C LEU A 35 5.12 -4.75 -6.28
N SER A 36 4.50 -3.67 -5.78
CA SER A 36 5.18 -2.65 -4.99
C SER A 36 5.69 -3.20 -3.66
N LYS A 37 4.89 -4.05 -3.01
CA LYS A 37 5.28 -4.78 -1.81
C LYS A 37 6.54 -5.62 -2.05
N VAL A 38 6.55 -6.46 -3.08
CA VAL A 38 7.73 -7.29 -3.38
C VAL A 38 8.95 -6.44 -3.74
N ALA A 39 8.79 -5.41 -4.58
CA ALA A 39 9.88 -4.49 -4.94
C ALA A 39 10.46 -3.79 -3.69
N SER A 40 9.60 -3.31 -2.80
CA SER A 40 9.99 -2.62 -1.57
C SER A 40 10.65 -3.54 -0.54
N MET A 41 10.24 -4.81 -0.46
CA MET A 41 10.90 -5.82 0.37
C MET A 41 12.35 -6.05 -0.06
N MET A 42 12.62 -5.93 -1.37
CA MET A 42 13.96 -5.97 -1.95
C MET A 42 14.69 -4.62 -1.89
N ARG A 43 14.15 -3.62 -1.16
CA ARG A 43 14.67 -2.25 -1.05
C ARG A 43 14.85 -1.54 -2.39
N CYS A 44 13.95 -1.77 -3.34
CA CYS A 44 13.97 -1.02 -4.60
C CYS A 44 13.72 0.48 -4.34
N ASN A 45 14.62 1.32 -4.84
CA ASN A 45 14.54 2.77 -4.74
C ASN A 45 14.62 3.42 -6.13
N ILE A 46 14.23 4.68 -6.21
CA ILE A 46 14.23 5.49 -7.42
C ILE A 46 15.12 6.70 -7.18
N GLN A 47 16.07 6.94 -8.08
CA GLN A 47 16.80 8.20 -8.14
C GLN A 47 15.90 9.24 -8.81
N THR A 48 15.51 10.26 -8.05
CA THR A 48 14.86 11.45 -8.59
C THR A 48 15.89 12.56 -8.84
N ASN A 49 15.60 13.47 -9.77
CA ASN A 49 16.51 14.57 -10.12
C ASN A 49 16.38 15.76 -9.17
N ASP A 50 15.18 15.97 -8.62
CA ASP A 50 14.81 17.09 -7.73
C ASP A 50 14.82 16.71 -6.24
N ARG A 51 14.61 15.43 -5.95
CA ARG A 51 14.57 14.85 -4.61
C ARG A 51 15.64 13.78 -4.52
N ASP A 52 16.24 13.59 -3.36
CA ASP A 52 17.11 12.44 -3.09
C ASP A 52 16.40 11.11 -3.38
N VAL A 53 17.11 10.00 -3.20
CA VAL A 53 16.60 8.64 -3.42
C VAL A 53 15.29 8.38 -2.64
N ILE A 54 14.21 8.05 -3.36
CA ILE A 54 12.91 7.70 -2.77
C ILE A 54 12.64 6.19 -2.87
N PRO A 55 11.97 5.57 -1.88
CA PRO A 55 11.61 4.16 -1.96
C PRO A 55 10.46 3.91 -2.94
N VAL A 56 10.47 2.75 -3.60
CA VAL A 56 9.28 2.17 -4.24
C VAL A 56 8.32 1.70 -3.14
N ASN A 57 7.10 2.22 -3.15
CA ASN A 57 6.01 1.78 -2.29
C ASN A 57 4.65 2.25 -2.81
N THR A 58 3.56 1.67 -2.33
CA THR A 58 2.22 2.11 -2.73
C THR A 58 1.21 1.97 -1.60
N TYR A 59 0.34 2.97 -1.48
CA TYR A 59 -0.84 2.96 -0.62
C TYR A 59 -2.08 2.81 -1.50
N VAL A 60 -2.98 1.90 -1.15
CA VAL A 60 -4.21 1.65 -1.92
C VAL A 60 -5.44 1.62 -1.00
N LEU A 61 -6.55 2.14 -1.52
CA LEU A 61 -7.89 1.90 -0.99
C LEU A 61 -8.68 1.16 -2.07
N ASN A 62 -9.04 -0.10 -1.81
CA ASN A 62 -9.69 -0.93 -2.80
C ASN A 62 -10.99 -1.52 -2.22
N LEU A 63 -12.12 -0.99 -2.70
CA LEU A 63 -13.45 -1.23 -2.18
C LEU A 63 -14.31 -1.94 -3.21
N MET A 64 -14.94 -3.03 -2.79
CA MET A 64 -15.83 -3.80 -3.63
C MET A 64 -16.94 -4.43 -2.79
N VAL A 65 -18.14 -4.54 -3.37
CA VAL A 65 -19.34 -5.08 -2.70
C VAL A 65 -19.08 -6.49 -2.18
N SER A 66 -19.68 -6.85 -1.02
CA SER A 66 -19.51 -8.19 -0.44
C SER A 66 -19.95 -9.30 -1.40
N GLY A 67 -19.29 -10.45 -1.35
CA GLY A 67 -19.65 -11.62 -2.16
C GLY A 67 -19.31 -11.53 -3.66
N THR A 68 -18.51 -10.54 -4.08
CA THR A 68 -18.04 -10.35 -5.47
C THR A 68 -16.62 -10.89 -5.70
N GLY A 69 -16.07 -11.63 -4.72
CA GLY A 69 -14.78 -12.31 -4.86
C GLY A 69 -13.56 -11.53 -4.34
N LYS A 70 -13.82 -10.48 -3.55
CA LYS A 70 -12.86 -9.67 -2.81
C LYS A 70 -11.78 -10.52 -2.13
N GLY A 71 -12.16 -11.29 -1.10
CA GLY A 71 -11.23 -12.16 -0.38
C GLY A 71 -10.64 -13.30 -1.23
N HIS A 72 -11.34 -13.75 -2.28
CA HIS A 72 -10.82 -14.78 -3.17
C HIS A 72 -9.62 -14.27 -3.97
N SER A 73 -9.73 -13.05 -4.53
CA SER A 73 -8.65 -12.41 -5.29
C SER A 73 -7.39 -12.16 -4.46
N THR A 74 -7.55 -11.69 -3.21
CA THR A 74 -6.44 -11.50 -2.27
C THR A 74 -5.76 -12.84 -1.95
N ASN A 75 -6.55 -13.88 -1.66
CA ASN A 75 -6.00 -15.21 -1.38
C ASN A 75 -5.21 -15.79 -2.55
N ILE A 76 -5.66 -15.59 -3.80
CA ILE A 76 -4.91 -16.02 -4.98
C ILE A 76 -3.55 -15.31 -5.02
N LEU A 77 -3.52 -13.99 -4.89
CA LEU A 77 -2.27 -13.23 -4.92
C LEU A 77 -1.32 -13.62 -3.78
N GLU A 78 -1.84 -13.76 -2.55
CA GLU A 78 -1.02 -14.11 -1.39
C GLU A 78 -0.48 -15.54 -1.46
N ARG A 79 -1.37 -16.51 -1.68
CA ARG A 79 -1.03 -17.94 -1.54
C ARG A 79 -0.45 -18.54 -2.80
N GLU A 80 -0.99 -18.16 -3.96
CA GLU A 80 -0.57 -18.74 -5.24
C GLU A 80 0.61 -18.00 -5.85
N PHE A 81 0.86 -16.72 -5.53
CA PHE A 81 1.95 -15.95 -6.14
C PHE A 81 2.97 -15.45 -5.11
N VAL A 82 2.57 -14.59 -4.17
CA VAL A 82 3.48 -13.92 -3.23
C VAL A 82 4.12 -14.90 -2.25
N ALA A 83 3.46 -16.00 -1.89
CA ALA A 83 4.00 -17.03 -1.01
C ALA A 83 5.35 -17.59 -1.50
N HIS A 84 5.53 -17.68 -2.82
CA HIS A 84 6.76 -18.16 -3.44
C HIS A 84 7.92 -17.18 -3.22
N PHE A 85 7.67 -15.87 -3.33
CA PHE A 85 8.64 -14.84 -2.96
C PHE A 85 8.89 -14.83 -1.45
N LYS A 86 7.81 -14.81 -0.65
CA LYS A 86 7.85 -14.73 0.81
C LYS A 86 8.73 -15.82 1.43
N LYS A 87 8.58 -17.07 0.96
CA LYS A 87 9.36 -18.21 1.43
C LYS A 87 10.85 -18.00 1.21
N GLU A 88 11.26 -17.66 -0.01
CA GLU A 88 12.67 -17.41 -0.33
C GLU A 88 13.22 -16.20 0.43
N PHE A 89 12.42 -15.14 0.52
CA PHE A 89 12.84 -13.92 1.20
C PHE A 89 13.08 -14.15 2.70
N LEU A 90 12.11 -14.74 3.41
CA LEU A 90 12.21 -14.90 4.87
C LEU A 90 13.24 -15.96 5.26
N ASN A 91 13.37 -17.05 4.50
CA ASN A 91 14.25 -18.14 4.87
C ASN A 91 15.71 -17.88 4.48
N ASN A 92 15.95 -17.19 3.36
CA ASN A 92 17.28 -17.11 2.77
C ASN A 92 17.81 -15.67 2.68
N ILE A 93 16.98 -14.72 2.24
CA ILE A 93 17.46 -13.37 1.91
C ILE A 93 17.56 -12.50 3.15
N PHE A 94 16.47 -12.41 3.93
CA PHE A 94 16.39 -11.53 5.08
C PHE A 94 17.43 -11.87 6.17
N PRO A 95 17.62 -13.14 6.58
CA PRO A 95 18.64 -13.49 7.57
C PRO A 95 20.05 -13.16 7.08
N ARG A 96 20.35 -13.51 5.82
CA ARG A 96 21.66 -13.22 5.21
C ARG A 96 21.94 -11.72 5.15
N LYS A 97 20.97 -10.92 4.71
CA LYS A 97 21.11 -9.46 4.65
C LYS A 97 21.26 -8.84 6.02
N ALA A 98 20.58 -9.40 7.03
CA ALA A 98 20.76 -8.97 8.40
C ALA A 98 22.16 -9.25 8.93
N GLU A 99 22.69 -10.44 8.70
CA GLU A 99 24.06 -10.78 9.08
C GLU A 99 25.09 -9.85 8.39
N GLU A 100 24.99 -9.68 7.07
CA GLU A 100 25.90 -8.81 6.28
C GLU A 100 25.89 -7.36 6.81
N ASN A 101 24.71 -6.80 7.08
CA ASN A 101 24.57 -5.42 7.53
C ASN A 101 24.97 -5.24 9.00
N ILE A 102 24.66 -6.20 9.87
CA ILE A 102 25.08 -6.17 11.28
C ILE A 102 26.61 -6.18 11.40
N GLN A 103 27.31 -6.98 10.59
CA GLN A 103 28.77 -6.98 10.52
C GLN A 103 29.31 -5.60 10.10
N THR A 104 28.69 -5.00 9.08
CA THR A 104 29.05 -3.65 8.59
C THR A 104 28.88 -2.60 9.70
N LEU A 105 27.72 -2.60 10.37
CA LEU A 105 27.42 -1.68 11.47
C LEU A 105 28.38 -1.87 12.66
N ALA A 106 28.73 -3.11 12.99
CA ALA A 106 29.70 -3.41 14.05
C ALA A 106 31.10 -2.87 13.71
N GLN A 107 31.53 -2.99 12.45
CA GLN A 107 32.80 -2.44 11.98
C GLN A 107 32.82 -0.91 12.03
N GLU A 108 31.78 -0.25 11.52
CA GLU A 108 31.67 1.21 11.57
C GLU A 108 31.63 1.73 13.01
N ARG A 109 30.84 1.08 13.88
CA ARG A 109 30.68 1.46 15.28
C ARG A 109 31.97 1.29 16.07
N SER A 110 32.68 0.18 15.88
CA SER A 110 33.96 -0.06 16.56
C SER A 110 34.99 0.98 16.15
N GLN A 111 35.14 1.27 14.85
CA GLN A 111 36.04 2.31 14.37
C GLN A 111 35.69 3.70 14.94
N ALA A 112 34.41 4.07 14.95
CA ALA A 112 33.97 5.35 15.50
C ALA A 112 34.27 5.50 17.00
N ARG A 113 34.09 4.42 17.78
CA ARG A 113 34.38 4.43 19.24
C ARG A 113 35.87 4.58 19.52
N LEU A 114 36.74 3.95 18.73
CA LEU A 114 38.19 4.13 18.83
C LEU A 114 38.58 5.57 18.46
N ASN A 115 38.11 6.07 17.33
CA ASN A 115 38.43 7.42 16.84
C ASN A 115 38.03 8.52 17.82
N ASN A 116 36.88 8.34 18.49
CA ASN A 116 36.35 9.32 19.45
C ASN A 116 36.87 9.08 20.89
N GLY A 117 37.80 8.15 21.11
CA GLY A 117 38.37 7.85 22.43
C GLY A 117 37.39 7.19 23.41
N GLN A 118 36.27 6.66 22.94
CA GLN A 118 35.26 5.96 23.76
C GLN A 118 35.64 4.50 24.07
N SER A 119 36.64 3.97 23.37
CA SER A 119 37.26 2.68 23.65
C SER A 119 38.76 2.76 23.45
N ILE A 120 39.50 2.09 24.34
CA ILE A 120 40.96 1.91 24.26
C ILE A 120 41.32 0.46 23.87
N LEU A 121 40.31 -0.38 23.63
CA LEU A 121 40.51 -1.78 23.25
C LEU A 121 41.05 -1.86 21.82
N PRO A 122 41.78 -2.95 21.48
CA PRO A 122 42.09 -3.28 20.09
C PRO A 122 40.83 -3.35 19.22
N LEU A 123 40.93 -2.93 17.95
CA LEU A 123 39.78 -2.84 17.03
C LEU A 123 39.00 -4.16 16.91
N ASN A 124 39.72 -5.29 16.88
CA ASN A 124 39.11 -6.62 16.81
C ASN A 124 38.29 -6.96 18.06
N GLU A 125 38.76 -6.63 19.26
CA GLU A 125 38.01 -6.87 20.50
C GLU A 125 36.77 -5.96 20.58
N GLU A 126 36.90 -4.69 20.20
CA GLU A 126 35.76 -3.78 20.16
C GLU A 126 34.73 -4.21 19.10
N TYR A 127 35.19 -4.68 17.94
CA TYR A 127 34.32 -5.22 16.88
C TYR A 127 33.45 -6.37 17.38
N GLU A 128 34.04 -7.39 18.03
CA GLU A 128 33.28 -8.54 18.57
C GLU A 128 32.24 -8.11 19.61
N ILE A 129 32.56 -7.11 20.46
CA ILE A 129 31.62 -6.54 21.43
C ILE A 129 30.45 -5.86 20.73
N GLN A 130 30.70 -5.07 19.68
CA GLN A 130 29.63 -4.40 18.94
C GLN A 130 28.79 -5.39 18.12
N LEU A 131 29.41 -6.43 17.58
CA LEU A 131 28.74 -7.50 16.85
C LEU A 131 27.73 -8.23 17.74
N ASP A 132 28.15 -8.70 18.92
CA ASP A 132 27.27 -9.35 19.90
C ASP A 132 26.12 -8.43 20.34
N LYS A 133 26.38 -7.12 20.53
CA LYS A 133 25.34 -6.14 20.86
C LYS A 133 24.30 -5.98 19.77
N PHE A 134 24.73 -5.81 18.51
CA PHE A 134 23.80 -5.68 17.39
C PHE A 134 23.01 -6.96 17.14
N GLN A 135 23.63 -8.13 17.28
CA GLN A 135 22.96 -9.41 17.15
C GLN A 135 21.87 -9.59 18.22
N ARG A 136 22.21 -9.42 19.50
CA ARG A 136 21.23 -9.50 20.60
C ARG A 136 20.10 -8.48 20.44
N HIS A 137 20.43 -7.30 19.94
CA HIS A 137 19.42 -6.29 19.66
C HIS A 137 18.47 -6.75 18.56
N PHE A 138 19.00 -7.25 17.44
CA PHE A 138 18.20 -7.77 16.32
C PHE A 138 17.28 -8.92 16.75
N ASP A 139 17.77 -9.83 17.57
CA ASP A 139 17.02 -10.99 18.06
C ASP A 139 15.89 -10.57 19.01
N ARG A 140 16.14 -9.56 19.88
CA ARG A 140 15.13 -9.03 20.82
C ARG A 140 13.95 -8.35 20.12
N LEU A 141 14.12 -7.89 18.88
CA LEU A 141 13.05 -7.23 18.12
C LEU A 141 11.97 -8.20 17.61
N GLY A 142 12.14 -9.51 17.80
CA GLY A 142 11.17 -10.54 17.40
C GLY A 142 11.22 -10.86 15.91
N GLU A 143 10.38 -11.78 15.44
CA GLU A 143 10.35 -12.18 14.03
C GLU A 143 9.79 -11.09 13.11
N LEU A 144 10.23 -11.06 11.85
CA LEU A 144 9.71 -10.11 10.87
C LEU A 144 8.27 -10.51 10.47
N ALA A 145 7.31 -9.65 10.77
CA ALA A 145 5.97 -9.76 10.21
C ALA A 145 5.98 -9.32 8.73
N PHE A 146 5.80 -10.28 7.81
CA PHE A 146 5.75 -9.99 6.37
C PHE A 146 4.59 -9.06 5.97
N SER A 147 3.48 -9.20 6.69
CA SER A 147 2.30 -8.33 6.69
C SER A 147 1.72 -8.29 8.10
N PHE A 148 0.96 -7.25 8.41
CA PHE A 148 0.15 -7.16 9.62
C PHE A 148 -1.14 -6.38 9.34
N ASP A 149 -2.19 -6.64 10.12
CA ASP A 149 -3.53 -6.04 9.97
C ASP A 149 -3.83 -4.95 11.02
N SER A 150 -2.97 -4.83 12.02
CA SER A 150 -3.17 -3.94 13.15
C SER A 150 -1.86 -3.76 13.92
N GLY A 151 -1.79 -2.70 14.72
CA GLY A 151 -0.62 -2.45 15.56
C GLY A 151 -0.68 -1.14 16.32
N THR A 152 0.46 -0.76 16.89
CA THR A 152 0.65 0.52 17.59
C THR A 152 1.85 1.25 17.02
N SER A 153 1.91 2.58 17.15
CA SER A 153 3.07 3.38 16.68
C SER A 153 4.41 2.88 17.26
N PRO A 154 4.53 2.47 18.54
CA PRO A 154 5.75 1.83 19.06
C PRO A 154 6.12 0.51 18.36
N ALA A 155 5.14 -0.36 18.08
CA ALA A 155 5.40 -1.62 17.37
C ALA A 155 5.89 -1.38 15.93
N VAL A 156 5.31 -0.40 15.23
CA VAL A 156 5.79 0.03 13.90
C VAL A 156 7.24 0.51 13.97
N LYS A 157 7.58 1.30 14.98
CA LYS A 157 8.96 1.80 15.18
C LYS A 157 9.94 0.69 15.55
N GLN A 158 9.52 -0.29 16.33
CA GLN A 158 10.31 -1.48 16.65
C GLN A 158 10.58 -2.32 15.40
N MET A 159 9.56 -2.56 14.58
CA MET A 159 9.74 -3.30 13.32
C MET A 159 10.62 -2.53 12.34
N ARG A 160 10.49 -1.20 12.26
CA ARG A 160 11.40 -0.35 11.50
C ARG A 160 12.85 -0.53 11.94
N GLU A 161 13.12 -0.56 13.24
CA GLU A 161 14.47 -0.79 13.77
C GLU A 161 15.05 -2.13 13.31
N LYS A 162 14.24 -3.19 13.31
CA LYS A 162 14.67 -4.51 12.80
C LYS A 162 15.00 -4.46 11.31
N LEU A 163 14.17 -3.77 10.51
CA LEU A 163 14.38 -3.60 9.08
C LEU A 163 15.63 -2.75 8.75
N LEU A 164 15.97 -1.79 9.61
CA LEU A 164 17.19 -0.98 9.48
C LEU A 164 18.45 -1.76 9.86
N LEU A 165 18.41 -2.52 10.95
CA LEU A 165 19.48 -3.46 11.29
C LEU A 165 19.70 -4.48 10.17
N ALA A 166 18.63 -4.91 9.51
CA ALA A 166 18.72 -5.81 8.38
C ALA A 166 19.16 -5.15 7.05
N SER A 167 19.03 -3.82 6.96
CA SER A 167 19.01 -3.07 5.70
C SER A 167 18.16 -3.74 4.61
N ALA A 168 17.06 -4.38 4.99
CA ALA A 168 16.23 -5.24 4.14
C ALA A 168 14.76 -5.16 4.54
N GLY A 169 13.84 -5.48 3.62
CA GLY A 169 12.40 -5.57 3.87
C GLY A 169 11.66 -4.22 3.91
N SER A 170 10.34 -4.29 4.06
CA SER A 170 9.40 -3.17 4.14
C SER A 170 8.34 -3.44 5.22
N MET A 171 7.63 -2.40 5.66
CA MET A 171 6.46 -2.57 6.52
C MET A 171 5.19 -2.61 5.66
N ASN A 172 4.37 -3.64 5.82
CA ASN A 172 3.21 -3.87 4.97
C ASN A 172 1.95 -3.98 5.84
N LEU A 173 1.18 -2.89 5.92
CA LEU A 173 -0.10 -2.84 6.63
C LEU A 173 -1.23 -3.23 5.67
N GLU A 174 -2.00 -4.24 6.04
CA GLU A 174 -3.11 -4.80 5.25
C GLU A 174 -4.39 -4.78 6.11
N LEU A 175 -5.14 -3.67 6.02
CA LEU A 175 -6.41 -3.50 6.73
C LEU A 175 -7.54 -4.12 5.91
N ASP A 176 -7.99 -5.32 6.29
CA ASP A 176 -9.26 -5.86 5.79
C ASP A 176 -10.45 -5.23 6.53
N GLU A 177 -11.59 -5.18 5.85
CA GLU A 177 -12.81 -4.48 6.27
C GLU A 177 -12.52 -3.09 6.86
N VAL A 178 -11.85 -2.22 6.09
CA VAL A 178 -11.43 -0.88 6.53
C VAL A 178 -12.52 -0.05 7.20
N GLY A 179 -13.79 -0.17 6.78
CA GLY A 179 -14.92 0.52 7.43
C GLY A 179 -15.14 0.12 8.91
N SER A 180 -14.65 -1.04 9.33
CA SER A 180 -14.71 -1.50 10.72
C SER A 180 -13.41 -1.23 11.49
N HIS A 181 -12.28 -1.08 10.79
CA HIS A 181 -10.96 -1.09 11.41
C HIS A 181 -10.19 0.23 11.33
N ILE A 182 -10.68 1.23 10.57
CA ILE A 182 -9.98 2.51 10.40
C ILE A 182 -9.78 3.24 11.73
N SER A 183 -10.82 3.37 12.55
CA SER A 183 -10.74 4.07 13.86
C SER A 183 -9.78 3.41 14.84
N ALA A 184 -9.69 2.07 14.81
CA ALA A 184 -8.82 1.32 15.72
C ALA A 184 -7.34 1.46 15.35
N ASN A 185 -7.03 1.86 14.12
CA ASN A 185 -5.68 1.92 13.58
C ASN A 185 -5.18 3.36 13.31
N THR A 186 -5.88 4.37 13.82
CA THR A 186 -5.56 5.79 13.60
C THR A 186 -4.11 6.16 13.93
N ASP A 187 -3.55 5.64 15.03
CA ASP A 187 -2.15 5.89 15.41
C ASP A 187 -1.13 5.32 14.41
N VAL A 188 -1.41 4.13 13.87
CA VAL A 188 -0.58 3.49 12.86
C VAL A 188 -0.70 4.24 11.54
N LEU A 189 -1.92 4.58 11.13
CA LEU A 189 -2.19 5.34 9.90
C LEU A 189 -1.50 6.72 9.93
N ASN A 190 -1.48 7.40 11.07
CA ASN A 190 -0.73 8.65 11.22
C ASN A 190 0.78 8.43 11.06
N THR A 191 1.33 7.37 11.64
CA THR A 191 2.75 7.02 11.48
C THR A 191 3.08 6.69 10.01
N PHE A 192 2.17 6.03 9.30
CA PHE A 192 2.32 5.67 7.89
C PHE A 192 2.28 6.90 6.96
N LEU A 193 1.61 8.00 7.34
CA LEU A 193 1.65 9.24 6.56
C LEU A 193 3.05 9.84 6.52
N GLU A 194 3.79 9.81 7.63
CA GLU A 194 5.17 10.31 7.71
C GLU A 194 6.13 9.45 6.87
N LEU A 195 5.92 8.12 6.91
CA LEU A 195 6.81 7.16 6.27
C LEU A 195 6.67 7.08 4.73
N TYR A 196 5.53 7.46 4.17
CA TYR A 196 5.25 7.19 2.75
C TYR A 196 6.25 7.81 1.77
N ASP A 197 6.64 9.07 1.99
CA ASP A 197 7.38 9.83 0.99
C ASP A 197 8.81 9.29 0.86
N VAL A 198 9.58 9.38 1.95
CA VAL A 198 11.01 9.05 2.00
C VAL A 198 11.34 7.92 2.99
N GLY A 199 10.36 7.30 3.65
CA GLY A 199 10.59 6.23 4.61
C GLY A 199 11.17 6.67 5.95
N LEU A 200 11.04 7.95 6.29
CA LEU A 200 11.56 8.54 7.53
C LEU A 200 10.42 8.82 8.52
N VAL A 201 10.70 8.60 9.80
CA VAL A 201 9.79 8.94 10.91
C VAL A 201 10.64 9.38 12.08
N LYS A 202 10.18 10.41 12.80
CA LYS A 202 10.91 10.88 13.98
C LYS A 202 10.58 10.02 15.20
N GLN A 203 11.59 9.73 16.02
CA GLN A 203 11.38 9.09 17.31
C GLN A 203 10.65 10.05 18.26
N LYS A 204 9.70 9.52 19.04
CA LYS A 204 9.06 10.31 20.11
C LYS A 204 10.04 10.34 21.28
N LEU A 205 10.26 11.52 21.85
CA LEU A 205 11.15 11.67 22.99
C LEU A 205 10.51 11.05 24.25
N ILE A 206 10.92 9.84 24.62
CA ILE A 206 10.48 9.17 25.85
C ILE A 206 11.52 9.32 26.96
N LYS A 207 11.08 9.42 28.22
CA LYS A 207 11.98 9.45 29.37
C LYS A 207 12.76 8.14 29.43
N ASN A 208 14.09 8.23 29.60
CA ASN A 208 14.95 7.07 29.75
C ASN A 208 14.70 6.44 31.14
N THR A 209 14.31 5.18 31.20
CA THR A 209 14.13 4.43 32.45
C THR A 209 14.87 3.10 32.39
N VAL A 210 15.01 2.40 33.52
CA VAL A 210 15.64 1.07 33.56
C VAL A 210 14.88 0.07 32.67
N GLU A 211 13.56 0.23 32.57
CA GLU A 211 12.68 -0.61 31.74
C GLU A 211 12.62 -0.13 30.28
N ASN A 212 12.80 1.16 30.01
CA ASN A 212 12.80 1.77 28.69
C ASN A 212 14.11 2.53 28.45
N ILE A 213 15.15 1.78 28.08
CA ILE A 213 16.40 2.37 27.62
C ILE A 213 16.22 2.81 26.18
N ARG A 214 16.45 4.10 25.91
CA ARG A 214 16.44 4.62 24.55
C ARG A 214 17.62 4.03 23.77
N SER A 215 17.31 3.20 22.79
CA SER A 215 18.30 2.73 21.81
C SER A 215 18.86 3.92 21.01
N GLU A 216 20.10 3.78 20.58
CA GLU A 216 20.68 4.73 19.63
C GLU A 216 19.92 4.68 18.30
N GLU A 217 19.63 5.83 17.72
CA GLU A 217 18.87 5.90 16.48
C GLU A 217 19.70 5.39 15.31
N LEU A 218 19.17 4.40 14.60
CA LEU A 218 19.73 3.97 13.32
C LEU A 218 19.19 4.89 12.21
N PRO A 219 20.06 5.65 11.53
CA PRO A 219 19.65 6.45 10.39
C PRO A 219 19.24 5.52 9.24
N GLY A 220 18.31 5.98 8.41
CA GLY A 220 17.92 5.27 7.20
C GLY A 220 16.44 5.33 6.92
N ASN A 221 16.08 5.08 5.67
CA ASN A 221 14.70 4.99 5.23
C ASN A 221 14.15 3.59 5.45
N THR A 222 12.83 3.46 5.56
CA THR A 222 12.14 2.16 5.56
C THR A 222 10.89 2.28 4.70
N PRO A 223 10.80 1.53 3.59
CA PRO A 223 9.63 1.58 2.74
C PRO A 223 8.41 1.01 3.46
N THR A 224 7.24 1.56 3.15
CA THR A 224 5.97 1.16 3.73
C THR A 224 4.90 0.99 2.66
N ASN A 225 4.12 -0.08 2.72
CA ASN A 225 2.95 -0.27 1.86
C ASN A 225 1.68 -0.36 2.72
N LEU A 226 0.58 0.17 2.20
CA LEU A 226 -0.72 0.15 2.85
C LEU A 226 -1.76 -0.39 1.88
N MET A 227 -2.48 -1.43 2.27
CA MET A 227 -3.69 -1.85 1.60
C MET A 227 -4.87 -1.68 2.54
N MET A 228 -5.76 -0.75 2.21
CA MET A 228 -7.07 -0.64 2.84
C MET A 228 -8.09 -1.30 1.94
N PHE A 229 -8.71 -2.34 2.46
CA PHE A 229 -9.58 -3.22 1.69
C PHE A 229 -10.89 -3.40 2.41
N GLY A 230 -12.02 -3.47 1.70
CA GLY A 230 -13.30 -3.54 2.39
C GLY A 230 -14.50 -3.42 1.48
N THR A 231 -15.66 -3.41 2.14
CA THR A 231 -16.93 -3.08 1.49
C THR A 231 -17.19 -1.57 1.58
N PRO A 232 -17.74 -0.95 0.51
CA PRO A 232 -18.02 0.48 0.53
C PRO A 232 -19.12 0.85 1.52
N THR A 233 -20.11 -0.02 1.73
CA THR A 233 -21.29 0.22 2.57
C THR A 233 -20.94 0.60 4.00
N LYS A 234 -19.91 -0.02 4.60
CA LYS A 234 -19.54 0.26 5.99
C LYS A 234 -18.65 1.50 6.14
N LEU A 235 -17.84 1.79 5.12
CA LEU A 235 -16.95 2.95 5.12
C LEU A 235 -17.69 4.25 4.77
N LEU A 236 -18.73 4.15 3.93
CA LEU A 236 -19.49 5.27 3.37
C LEU A 236 -20.94 5.26 3.86
N ASP A 237 -21.14 4.99 5.15
CA ASP A 237 -22.48 4.86 5.75
C ASP A 237 -23.10 6.20 6.19
N GLY A 238 -22.38 7.32 6.00
CA GLY A 238 -22.81 8.66 6.40
C GLY A 238 -22.71 8.89 7.91
N GLY A 239 -22.08 7.99 8.64
CA GLY A 239 -21.78 8.11 10.06
C GLY A 239 -20.34 8.57 10.34
N ARG A 240 -19.94 8.44 11.61
CA ARG A 240 -18.63 8.85 12.13
C ARG A 240 -17.44 8.26 11.36
N VAL A 241 -17.58 7.02 10.88
CA VAL A 241 -16.52 6.32 10.14
C VAL A 241 -16.24 7.02 8.80
N GLU A 242 -17.29 7.43 8.08
CA GLU A 242 -17.13 8.17 6.82
C GLU A 242 -16.45 9.52 7.06
N ASP A 243 -16.83 10.24 8.13
CA ASP A 243 -16.21 11.52 8.50
C ASP A 243 -14.72 11.37 8.83
N GLU A 244 -14.36 10.35 9.63
CA GLU A 244 -12.97 10.04 9.97
C GLU A 244 -12.16 9.67 8.71
N PHE A 245 -12.74 8.88 7.81
CA PHE A 245 -12.13 8.58 6.52
C PHE A 245 -11.89 9.83 5.67
N ARG A 246 -12.87 10.75 5.60
CA ARG A 246 -12.71 12.04 4.90
C ARG A 246 -11.60 12.89 5.52
N GLN A 247 -11.49 12.90 6.84
CA GLN A 247 -10.40 13.59 7.54
C GLN A 247 -9.04 12.98 7.20
N PHE A 248 -8.93 11.66 7.07
CA PHE A 248 -7.71 11.01 6.61
C PHE A 248 -7.34 11.42 5.19
N LEU A 249 -8.32 11.48 4.28
CA LEU A 249 -8.10 11.95 2.91
C LEU A 249 -7.53 13.37 2.90
N GLU A 250 -8.14 14.27 3.68
CA GLU A 250 -7.72 15.67 3.81
C GLU A 250 -6.34 15.84 4.43
N THR A 251 -6.01 15.07 5.48
CA THR A 251 -4.71 15.15 6.18
C THR A 251 -3.53 14.61 5.33
N GLY A 252 -3.83 13.89 4.24
CA GLY A 252 -2.85 13.58 3.22
C GLY A 252 -2.93 12.17 2.64
N TYR A 253 -3.98 11.41 2.90
CA TYR A 253 -4.20 10.14 2.19
C TYR A 253 -4.68 10.34 0.75
N ALA A 254 -5.41 11.41 0.43
CA ALA A 254 -5.85 11.69 -0.94
C ALA A 254 -4.69 11.79 -1.93
N ARG A 255 -3.58 12.43 -1.50
CA ARG A 255 -2.36 12.55 -2.30
C ARG A 255 -1.56 11.25 -2.45
N ARG A 256 -1.83 10.20 -1.66
CA ARG A 256 -1.01 8.97 -1.59
C ARG A 256 -1.72 7.72 -2.07
N LEU A 257 -3.04 7.65 -1.87
CA LEU A 257 -3.82 6.48 -2.21
C LEU A 257 -4.04 6.38 -3.72
N LEU A 258 -3.95 5.14 -4.21
CA LEU A 258 -4.64 4.71 -5.40
C LEU A 258 -5.99 4.10 -5.01
N PHE A 259 -7.01 4.39 -5.79
CA PHE A 259 -8.39 4.04 -5.49
C PHE A 259 -8.90 3.00 -6.47
N GLY A 260 -9.39 1.88 -5.94
CA GLY A 260 -10.30 0.99 -6.65
C GLY A 260 -11.66 1.06 -5.97
N TYR A 261 -12.69 1.41 -6.71
CA TYR A 261 -14.03 1.57 -6.16
C TYR A 261 -15.06 1.11 -7.18
N THR A 262 -15.98 0.25 -6.74
CA THR A 262 -17.14 -0.16 -7.53
C THR A 262 -18.34 -0.37 -6.63
N VAL A 263 -19.48 0.12 -7.09
CA VAL A 263 -20.79 -0.14 -6.48
C VAL A 263 -21.53 -1.28 -7.17
N ASP A 264 -21.16 -1.59 -8.42
CA ASP A 264 -21.85 -2.61 -9.20
C ASP A 264 -21.29 -4.01 -8.97
N SER A 265 -22.20 -4.98 -8.94
CA SER A 265 -21.85 -6.40 -8.93
C SER A 265 -21.49 -6.86 -10.35
N HIS A 266 -20.20 -6.74 -10.67
CA HIS A 266 -19.57 -7.16 -11.93
C HIS A 266 -19.46 -8.68 -12.08
N ARG A 267 -20.46 -9.45 -11.65
CA ARG A 267 -20.48 -10.90 -11.90
C ARG A 267 -20.66 -11.11 -13.40
N THR A 268 -19.78 -11.88 -14.02
CA THR A 268 -19.95 -12.28 -15.43
C THR A 268 -21.24 -13.11 -15.54
N LYS A 269 -22.35 -12.48 -15.95
CA LYS A 269 -23.68 -13.11 -16.01
C LYS A 269 -23.84 -14.10 -17.16
N TYR A 270 -22.86 -14.18 -18.06
CA TYR A 270 -23.03 -14.76 -19.40
C TYR A 270 -22.27 -16.08 -19.64
N ALA A 271 -21.57 -16.64 -18.65
CA ALA A 271 -20.94 -17.95 -18.83
C ALA A 271 -21.94 -19.06 -18.46
N SER A 272 -22.24 -19.95 -19.41
CA SER A 272 -22.90 -21.22 -19.15
C SER A 272 -22.09 -22.05 -18.14
N ALA A 273 -22.75 -22.98 -17.44
CA ALA A 273 -22.05 -23.87 -16.50
C ALA A 273 -20.90 -24.64 -17.17
N GLN A 274 -21.07 -25.00 -18.46
CA GLN A 274 -20.06 -25.69 -19.26
C GLN A 274 -18.85 -24.80 -19.55
N GLU A 275 -19.06 -23.55 -19.94
CA GLU A 275 -17.96 -22.59 -20.17
C GLU A 275 -17.19 -22.30 -18.88
N ARG A 276 -17.91 -22.17 -17.76
CA ARG A 276 -17.27 -21.99 -16.46
C ARG A 276 -16.44 -23.21 -16.05
N TYR A 277 -16.94 -24.42 -16.27
CA TYR A 277 -16.18 -25.64 -16.03
C TYR A 277 -14.93 -25.70 -16.92
N GLN A 278 -15.05 -25.38 -18.21
CA GLN A 278 -13.90 -25.33 -19.14
C GLN A 278 -12.85 -24.30 -18.71
N GLN A 279 -13.25 -23.14 -18.21
CA GLN A 279 -12.33 -22.15 -17.64
C GLN A 279 -11.61 -22.68 -16.38
N MET A 280 -12.28 -23.49 -15.55
CA MET A 280 -11.68 -24.08 -14.36
C MET A 280 -10.60 -25.12 -14.68
N ILE A 281 -10.77 -25.88 -15.77
CA ILE A 281 -9.83 -26.92 -16.21
C ILE A 281 -8.88 -26.46 -17.33
N ASP A 282 -8.84 -25.16 -17.64
CA ASP A 282 -8.01 -24.62 -18.70
C ASP A 282 -6.51 -24.86 -18.41
N VAL A 283 -5.88 -25.69 -19.24
CA VAL A 283 -4.46 -26.05 -19.12
C VAL A 283 -3.57 -24.85 -19.38
N ASN A 284 -3.99 -23.88 -20.20
CA ASN A 284 -3.22 -22.66 -20.44
C ASN A 284 -3.22 -21.77 -19.19
N LEU A 285 -4.35 -21.67 -18.50
CA LEU A 285 -4.45 -20.95 -17.22
C LEU A 285 -3.49 -21.56 -16.18
N ALA A 286 -3.41 -22.88 -16.09
CA ALA A 286 -2.48 -23.56 -15.19
C ALA A 286 -1.01 -23.27 -15.53
N LYS A 287 -0.66 -23.23 -16.83
CA LYS A 287 0.69 -22.87 -17.29
C LYS A 287 1.03 -21.41 -16.97
N ASP A 288 0.10 -20.49 -17.18
CA ASP A 288 0.30 -19.07 -16.88
C ASP A 288 0.50 -18.84 -15.37
N MET A 289 -0.28 -19.52 -14.53
CA MET A 289 -0.10 -19.50 -13.08
C MET A 289 1.30 -19.97 -12.66
N LEU A 290 1.78 -21.09 -13.23
CA LEU A 290 3.13 -21.60 -12.96
C LEU A 290 4.23 -20.61 -13.40
N ALA A 291 4.05 -19.96 -14.56
CA ALA A 291 4.99 -18.96 -15.04
C ALA A 291 5.07 -17.73 -14.12
N ILE A 292 3.92 -17.27 -13.59
CA ILE A 292 3.86 -16.18 -12.62
C ILE A 292 4.50 -16.62 -11.30
N GLN A 293 4.20 -17.82 -10.81
CA GLN A 293 4.84 -18.38 -9.60
C GLN A 293 6.36 -18.38 -9.70
N GLN A 294 6.91 -18.87 -10.81
CA GLN A 294 8.35 -18.86 -11.08
C GLN A 294 8.90 -17.43 -11.13
N THR A 295 8.15 -16.49 -11.69
CA THR A 295 8.52 -15.07 -11.73
C THR A 295 8.60 -14.48 -10.32
N PHE A 296 7.63 -14.75 -9.44
CA PHE A 296 7.67 -14.32 -8.04
C PHE A 296 8.83 -14.96 -7.26
N THR A 297 9.13 -16.24 -7.48
CA THR A 297 10.36 -16.85 -6.93
C THR A 297 11.61 -16.12 -7.41
N ASN A 298 11.67 -15.76 -8.69
CA ASN A 298 12.82 -15.09 -9.28
C ASN A 298 12.97 -13.64 -8.82
N PHE A 299 11.92 -12.97 -8.36
CA PHE A 299 12.03 -11.65 -7.72
C PHE A 299 12.97 -11.67 -6.52
N ALA A 300 13.00 -12.77 -5.76
CA ALA A 300 13.91 -12.96 -4.64
C ALA A 300 15.39 -13.11 -5.08
N LYS A 301 15.65 -13.46 -6.35
CA LYS A 301 17.00 -13.63 -6.89
C LYS A 301 17.57 -12.38 -7.54
N ARG A 302 16.80 -11.29 -7.57
CA ARG A 302 17.22 -10.03 -8.18
C ARG A 302 18.26 -9.30 -7.33
N PRO A 303 19.01 -8.35 -7.93
CA PRO A 303 19.87 -7.46 -7.16
C PRO A 303 19.10 -6.82 -6.00
N PHE A 304 19.73 -6.80 -4.83
CA PHE A 304 19.16 -6.21 -3.62
C PHE A 304 19.48 -4.72 -3.56
N ASN A 305 18.56 -3.91 -3.03
CA ASN A 305 18.68 -2.47 -2.93
C ASN A 305 18.97 -1.74 -4.27
N PRO A 306 18.27 -2.08 -5.38
CA PRO A 306 18.52 -1.42 -6.65
C PRO A 306 18.09 0.05 -6.58
N VAL A 307 18.87 0.93 -7.21
CA VAL A 307 18.52 2.35 -7.38
C VAL A 307 18.21 2.59 -8.86
N LEU A 308 16.92 2.63 -9.16
CA LEU A 308 16.41 2.82 -10.51
C LEU A 308 16.71 4.22 -11.00
N GLN A 309 17.26 4.32 -12.19
CA GLN A 309 17.57 5.59 -12.85
C GLN A 309 16.45 6.01 -13.79
N MET A 310 16.44 7.28 -14.17
CA MET A 310 15.53 7.81 -15.18
C MET A 310 16.30 8.79 -16.06
N SER A 311 16.26 8.60 -17.38
CA SER A 311 16.85 9.55 -18.32
C SER A 311 16.18 10.92 -18.24
N GLU A 312 16.90 11.97 -18.66
CA GLU A 312 16.39 13.34 -18.71
C GLU A 312 15.07 13.44 -19.49
N ALA A 313 14.96 12.74 -20.62
CA ALA A 313 13.75 12.72 -21.44
C ALA A 313 12.53 12.17 -20.67
N ASN A 314 12.71 11.08 -19.92
CA ASN A 314 11.65 10.48 -19.11
C ASN A 314 11.32 11.35 -17.88
N SER A 315 12.33 12.01 -17.29
CA SER A 315 12.11 12.99 -16.21
C SER A 315 11.28 14.18 -16.69
N VAL A 316 11.61 14.75 -17.85
CA VAL A 316 10.85 15.84 -18.47
C VAL A 316 9.43 15.38 -18.80
N TYR A 317 9.25 14.16 -19.31
CA TYR A 317 7.93 13.58 -19.57
C TYR A 317 7.07 13.48 -18.31
N LEU A 318 7.65 13.01 -17.20
CA LEU A 318 6.95 12.96 -15.90
C LEU A 318 6.60 14.37 -15.39
N ILE A 319 7.49 15.35 -15.56
CA ILE A 319 7.23 16.75 -15.19
C ILE A 319 6.09 17.34 -16.04
N GLN A 320 6.05 17.04 -17.34
CA GLN A 320 4.93 17.45 -18.19
C GLN A 320 3.60 16.86 -17.70
N TYR A 321 3.60 15.61 -17.23
CA TYR A 321 2.42 15.02 -16.61
C TYR A 321 2.06 15.72 -15.29
N GLN A 322 3.05 16.02 -14.44
CA GLN A 322 2.84 16.82 -13.22
C GLN A 322 2.19 18.17 -13.53
N MET A 323 2.71 18.93 -14.49
CA MET A 323 2.18 20.24 -14.88
C MET A 323 0.73 20.15 -15.35
N LYS A 324 0.37 19.11 -16.12
CA LYS A 324 -1.02 18.87 -16.54
C LYS A 324 -1.93 18.58 -15.35
N CYS A 325 -1.46 17.82 -14.37
CA CYS A 325 -2.20 17.57 -13.14
C CYS A 325 -2.39 18.84 -12.31
N GLU A 326 -1.36 19.69 -12.22
CA GLU A 326 -1.43 20.97 -11.51
C GLU A 326 -2.43 21.91 -12.18
N GLU A 327 -2.37 22.08 -13.51
CA GLU A 327 -3.33 22.87 -14.29
C GLU A 327 -4.78 22.38 -14.08
N ALA A 328 -5.00 21.06 -14.18
CA ALA A 328 -6.32 20.48 -13.95
C ALA A 328 -6.82 20.66 -12.49
N ALA A 329 -5.91 20.75 -11.51
CA ALA A 329 -6.25 21.02 -10.12
C ALA A 329 -6.59 22.50 -9.88
N ASP A 330 -5.90 23.41 -10.58
CA ASP A 330 -6.15 24.86 -10.51
C ASP A 330 -7.54 25.23 -11.05
N ASP A 331 -8.00 24.51 -12.08
CA ASP A 331 -9.36 24.64 -12.63
C ASP A 331 -10.47 24.16 -11.67
N MET A 332 -10.13 23.45 -10.59
CA MET A 332 -11.10 22.99 -9.61
C MET A 332 -11.51 24.10 -8.62
N LYS A 333 -12.71 23.97 -8.05
CA LYS A 333 -13.23 24.93 -7.06
C LYS A 333 -12.48 24.83 -5.73
N ASP A 334 -12.36 25.94 -5.00
CA ASP A 334 -11.56 26.01 -3.77
C ASP A 334 -12.01 25.08 -2.65
N HIS A 335 -13.32 24.85 -2.53
CA HIS A 335 -13.85 23.91 -1.53
C HIS A 335 -13.55 22.43 -1.87
N MET A 336 -13.02 22.14 -3.06
CA MET A 336 -12.64 20.79 -3.47
C MET A 336 -11.19 20.46 -3.07
N SER A 337 -10.75 20.88 -1.87
CA SER A 337 -9.37 20.72 -1.37
C SER A 337 -8.84 19.29 -1.51
N ILE A 338 -9.65 18.29 -1.16
CA ILE A 338 -9.29 16.87 -1.26
C ILE A 338 -9.07 16.45 -2.72
N HIS A 339 -9.89 16.94 -3.66
CA HIS A 339 -9.75 16.64 -5.09
C HIS A 339 -8.52 17.31 -5.69
N LYS A 340 -8.27 18.58 -5.33
CA LYS A 340 -7.05 19.30 -5.70
C LYS A 340 -5.82 18.52 -5.23
N ALA A 341 -5.81 18.09 -3.96
CA ALA A 341 -4.71 17.31 -3.40
C ALA A 341 -4.49 15.96 -4.10
N GLU A 342 -5.56 15.23 -4.43
CA GLU A 342 -5.47 13.98 -5.20
C GLU A 342 -4.89 14.23 -6.60
N MET A 343 -5.43 15.21 -7.33
CA MET A 343 -5.06 15.54 -8.70
C MET A 343 -3.59 15.98 -8.79
N SER A 344 -3.17 16.99 -8.02
CA SER A 344 -1.81 17.54 -8.10
C SER A 344 -0.71 16.54 -7.74
N HIS A 345 -1.04 15.41 -7.08
CA HIS A 345 -0.05 14.41 -6.64
C HIS A 345 -0.07 13.11 -7.45
N ARG A 346 -0.84 13.04 -8.55
CA ARG A 346 -0.89 11.85 -9.41
C ARG A 346 0.47 11.45 -9.98
N TYR A 347 1.32 12.42 -10.35
CA TYR A 347 2.68 12.13 -10.84
C TYR A 347 3.52 11.34 -9.83
N TYR A 348 3.38 11.65 -8.53
CA TYR A 348 4.16 11.01 -7.47
C TYR A 348 3.69 9.58 -7.20
N LYS A 349 2.38 9.34 -7.32
CA LYS A 349 1.81 7.99 -7.29
C LYS A 349 2.27 7.18 -8.51
N ALA A 350 2.30 7.81 -9.69
CA ALA A 350 2.72 7.18 -10.94
C ALA A 350 4.19 6.76 -10.91
N ILE A 351 5.13 7.61 -10.49
CA ILE A 351 6.56 7.25 -10.48
C ILE A 351 6.86 6.09 -9.53
N LYS A 352 6.21 6.04 -8.35
CA LYS A 352 6.39 4.93 -7.41
C LYS A 352 5.85 3.61 -7.96
N LEU A 353 4.68 3.61 -8.62
CA LEU A 353 4.13 2.44 -9.29
C LEU A 353 4.97 2.02 -10.51
N ALA A 354 5.48 2.99 -11.28
CA ALA A 354 6.40 2.74 -12.39
C ALA A 354 7.70 2.09 -11.92
N GLY A 355 8.21 2.47 -10.74
CA GLY A 355 9.33 1.80 -10.10
C GLY A 355 9.05 0.34 -9.75
N ALA A 356 7.82 0.01 -9.33
CA ALA A 356 7.41 -1.38 -9.11
C ALA A 356 7.35 -2.18 -10.42
N TYR A 357 6.86 -1.60 -11.51
CA TYR A 357 6.89 -2.22 -12.85
C TYR A 357 8.32 -2.40 -13.38
N THR A 358 9.15 -1.38 -13.24
CA THR A 358 10.57 -1.42 -13.62
C THR A 358 11.30 -2.53 -12.86
N PHE A 359 11.06 -2.63 -11.54
CA PHE A 359 11.54 -3.74 -10.75
C PHE A 359 11.01 -5.05 -11.34
N ALA A 360 9.70 -5.19 -11.56
CA ALA A 360 9.05 -6.39 -12.09
C ALA A 360 9.65 -6.89 -13.42
N ASP A 361 10.09 -5.98 -14.29
CA ASP A 361 10.72 -6.27 -15.58
C ASP A 361 12.24 -6.52 -15.47
N ASN A 362 12.81 -6.47 -14.26
CA ASN A 362 14.25 -6.59 -14.02
C ASN A 362 15.08 -5.52 -14.77
N SER A 363 14.51 -4.33 -14.94
CA SER A 363 15.18 -3.18 -15.53
C SER A 363 15.83 -2.33 -14.43
N THR A 364 16.91 -1.63 -14.78
CA THR A 364 17.58 -0.64 -13.92
C THR A 364 17.14 0.80 -14.23
N GLU A 365 16.35 0.99 -15.29
CA GLU A 365 15.88 2.30 -15.74
C GLU A 365 14.35 2.33 -15.88
N ILE A 366 13.75 3.40 -15.36
CA ILE A 366 12.33 3.71 -15.57
C ILE A 366 12.18 4.30 -16.98
N THR A 367 11.55 3.53 -17.86
CA THR A 367 11.28 3.92 -19.25
C THR A 367 9.96 4.68 -19.36
N GLN A 368 9.76 5.38 -20.48
CA GLN A 368 8.47 6.01 -20.79
C GLN A 368 7.31 4.99 -20.77
N ASP A 369 7.53 3.76 -21.23
CA ASP A 369 6.51 2.70 -21.17
C ASP A 369 6.09 2.40 -19.72
N HIS A 370 7.04 2.30 -18.78
CA HIS A 370 6.72 2.11 -17.36
C HIS A 370 5.90 3.27 -16.79
N LEU A 371 6.23 4.51 -17.19
CA LEU A 371 5.47 5.70 -16.82
C LEU A 371 4.05 5.64 -17.41
N ASP A 372 3.88 5.32 -18.68
CA ASP A 372 2.58 5.25 -19.35
C ASP A 372 1.67 4.18 -18.73
N TYR A 373 2.23 3.02 -18.35
CA TYR A 373 1.51 1.99 -17.62
C TYR A 373 1.01 2.49 -16.27
N ALA A 374 1.87 3.16 -15.50
CA ALA A 374 1.53 3.66 -14.17
C ALA A 374 0.54 4.83 -14.25
N ILE A 375 0.73 5.76 -15.17
CA ILE A 375 -0.19 6.88 -15.43
C ILE A 375 -1.58 6.35 -15.78
N SER A 376 -1.68 5.33 -16.64
CA SER A 376 -2.98 4.74 -17.00
C SER A 376 -3.74 4.21 -15.77
N VAL A 377 -3.05 3.52 -14.85
CA VAL A 377 -3.65 3.03 -13.60
C VAL A 377 -4.01 4.17 -12.64
N VAL A 378 -3.16 5.21 -12.56
CA VAL A 378 -3.40 6.37 -11.71
C VAL A 378 -4.60 7.20 -12.18
N GLU A 379 -4.77 7.35 -13.49
CA GLU A 379 -5.93 8.02 -14.09
C GLU A 379 -7.23 7.24 -13.87
N ASP A 380 -7.22 5.91 -14.06
CA ASP A 380 -8.36 5.04 -13.69
C ASP A 380 -8.67 5.15 -12.19
N SER A 381 -7.63 5.23 -11.35
CA SER A 381 -7.77 5.47 -9.92
C SER A 381 -8.41 6.83 -9.62
N GLY A 382 -8.07 7.86 -10.39
CA GLY A 382 -8.69 9.18 -10.29
C GLY A 382 -10.20 9.15 -10.59
N GLU A 383 -10.60 8.42 -11.63
CA GLU A 383 -12.02 8.19 -11.97
C GLU A 383 -12.77 7.46 -10.84
N ALA A 384 -12.14 6.42 -10.28
CA ALA A 384 -12.69 5.70 -9.12
C ALA A 384 -12.79 6.60 -7.87
N PHE A 385 -11.80 7.45 -7.62
CA PHE A 385 -11.81 8.44 -6.55
C PHE A 385 -12.94 9.46 -6.73
N HIS A 386 -13.13 10.01 -7.93
CA HIS A 386 -14.24 10.93 -8.20
C HIS A 386 -15.59 10.26 -7.92
N THR A 387 -15.74 8.99 -8.30
CA THR A 387 -16.97 8.23 -8.04
C THR A 387 -17.16 7.99 -6.54
N LEU A 388 -16.10 7.62 -5.83
CA LEU A 388 -16.08 7.48 -4.36
C LEU A 388 -16.49 8.78 -3.64
N MET A 389 -16.04 9.93 -4.16
CA MET A 389 -16.28 11.23 -3.55
C MET A 389 -17.64 11.86 -3.91
N ARG A 390 -18.38 11.28 -4.87
CA ARG A 390 -19.76 11.70 -5.16
C ARG A 390 -20.61 11.49 -3.92
N LYS A 391 -20.85 12.59 -3.22
CA LYS A 391 -21.62 12.61 -1.97
C LYS A 391 -23.09 12.33 -2.31
N GLN A 392 -23.59 11.17 -1.95
CA GLN A 392 -25.02 11.00 -1.75
C GLN A 392 -25.39 11.74 -0.47
N GLY A 393 -26.19 12.81 -0.59
CA GLY A 393 -26.68 13.55 0.57
C GLY A 393 -27.56 12.66 1.45
N PRO A 394 -27.70 12.96 2.76
CA PRO A 394 -28.60 12.19 3.65
C PRO A 394 -30.02 12.02 3.08
N TYR A 395 -30.54 13.07 2.42
CA TYR A 395 -31.82 13.04 1.68
C TYR A 395 -31.84 12.03 0.54
N GLU A 396 -30.81 12.02 -0.29
CA GLU A 396 -30.71 11.12 -1.45
C GLU A 396 -30.57 9.66 -0.99
N ARG A 397 -29.78 9.43 0.07
CA ARG A 397 -29.64 8.11 0.70
C ARG A 397 -30.97 7.64 1.29
N LEU A 398 -31.69 8.52 1.99
CA LEU A 398 -33.00 8.21 2.54
C LEU A 398 -34.00 7.91 1.43
N ALA A 399 -34.03 8.72 0.37
CA ALA A 399 -34.91 8.50 -0.78
C ALA A 399 -34.62 7.17 -1.49
N HIS A 400 -33.34 6.82 -1.71
CA HIS A 400 -32.97 5.51 -2.24
C HIS A 400 -33.38 4.36 -1.33
N TYR A 401 -33.16 4.50 -0.01
CA TYR A 401 -33.58 3.49 0.96
C TYR A 401 -35.10 3.25 0.90
N LEU A 402 -35.90 4.32 0.97
CA LEU A 402 -37.36 4.26 0.92
C LEU A 402 -37.88 3.74 -0.42
N ALA A 403 -37.19 4.02 -1.52
CA ALA A 403 -37.57 3.53 -2.84
C ALA A 403 -37.28 2.02 -3.03
N ASP A 404 -36.24 1.50 -2.37
CA ASP A 404 -35.85 0.09 -2.41
C ASP A 404 -36.57 -0.77 -1.34
N CYS A 405 -37.24 -0.15 -0.36
CA CYS A 405 -38.02 -0.88 0.65
C CYS A 405 -39.33 -1.42 0.06
N ASP A 406 -39.53 -2.74 0.17
CA ASP A 406 -40.78 -3.40 -0.25
C ASP A 406 -41.97 -3.14 0.70
N ASN A 407 -41.70 -2.68 1.92
CA ASN A 407 -42.71 -2.49 2.98
C ASN A 407 -42.65 -1.07 3.56
N ASP A 408 -43.76 -0.65 4.18
CA ASP A 408 -43.79 0.56 5.01
C ASP A 408 -42.77 0.45 6.15
N VAL A 409 -41.96 1.49 6.32
CA VAL A 409 -40.93 1.58 7.37
C VAL A 409 -41.31 2.62 8.41
N THR A 410 -41.03 2.31 9.67
CA THR A 410 -41.28 3.18 10.81
C THR A 410 -40.08 4.09 11.10
N GLN A 411 -40.32 5.21 11.80
CA GLN A 411 -39.26 6.09 12.28
C GLN A 411 -38.24 5.37 13.17
N HIS A 412 -38.69 4.38 13.93
CA HIS A 412 -37.82 3.61 14.81
C HIS A 412 -36.87 2.72 14.01
N GLU A 413 -37.38 2.00 13.01
CA GLU A 413 -36.58 1.17 12.10
C GLU A 413 -35.54 2.00 11.34
N LEU A 414 -35.93 3.16 10.80
CA LEU A 414 -35.00 4.08 10.14
C LEU A 414 -33.86 4.53 11.08
N MET A 415 -34.14 4.75 12.37
CA MET A 415 -33.11 5.11 13.35
C MET A 415 -32.17 3.95 13.69
N GLU A 416 -32.66 2.70 13.63
CA GLU A 416 -31.84 1.52 13.87
C GLU A 416 -30.98 1.17 12.65
N GLU A 417 -31.55 1.27 11.45
CA GLU A 417 -30.96 0.78 10.21
C GLU A 417 -30.06 1.80 9.49
N LEU A 418 -30.35 3.12 9.63
CA LEU A 418 -29.62 4.18 8.92
C LEU A 418 -28.71 4.96 9.88
N PRO A 419 -27.37 4.80 9.80
CA PRO A 419 -26.43 5.48 10.70
C PRO A 419 -26.54 7.02 10.68
N PHE A 420 -26.90 7.60 9.53
CA PHE A 420 -27.06 9.05 9.35
C PHE A 420 -28.41 9.60 9.88
N TYR A 421 -29.36 8.75 10.29
CA TYR A 421 -30.72 9.16 10.67
C TYR A 421 -30.94 9.30 12.20
N LYS A 422 -29.88 9.18 13.01
CA LYS A 422 -29.94 9.17 14.50
C LYS A 422 -30.04 10.55 15.17
N GLY A 423 -30.32 11.62 14.40
CA GLY A 423 -30.33 13.01 14.86
C GLY A 423 -31.49 13.41 15.79
N SER A 424 -31.62 14.70 16.09
CA SER A 424 -32.77 15.22 16.83
C SER A 424 -34.08 15.07 16.04
N GLU A 425 -35.23 15.16 16.69
CA GLU A 425 -36.53 15.08 16.01
C GLU A 425 -36.69 16.16 14.93
N ALA A 426 -36.18 17.37 15.19
CA ALA A 426 -36.15 18.45 14.20
C ALA A 426 -35.33 18.07 12.97
N GLN A 427 -34.13 17.50 13.15
CA GLN A 427 -33.28 17.06 12.03
C GLN A 427 -33.92 15.94 11.21
N ARG A 428 -34.61 15.00 11.86
CA ARG A 428 -35.35 13.93 11.17
C ARG A 428 -36.53 14.47 10.38
N LYS A 429 -37.25 15.43 10.95
CA LYS A 429 -38.37 16.09 10.29
C LYS A 429 -37.92 16.93 9.09
N ASP A 430 -36.73 17.52 9.15
CA ASP A 430 -36.16 18.21 8.00
C ASP A 430 -35.75 17.23 6.88
N LEU A 431 -35.34 16.00 7.23
CA LEU A 431 -34.92 14.96 6.27
C LEU A 431 -36.06 14.28 5.50
N MET A 432 -37.27 14.27 6.06
CA MET A 432 -38.51 13.74 5.45
C MET A 432 -39.29 14.84 4.75
#